data_AF-A0A6L8N766-F1
#
_entry.id   AF-A0A6L8N766-F1
#
_cell.length_a   1.000
_cell.length_b   1.000
_cell.length_c   1.000
_cell.angle_alpha   90.00
_cell.angle_beta   90.00
_cell.angle_gamma   90.00
#
_symmetry.space_group_name_H-M   'P 1'
#
loop_
_entity.id
_entity.type
_entity.pdbx_description
1 polymer ?
#
loop_
_entity_poly.entity_id
_entity_poly.type
_entity_poly.pdbx_seq_one_letter_code
_entity_poly.pdbx_strand_id
1 'polypeptide(L)'
;MTITTDSATRICRIYERHTALYAPSVVTEAAALLDAYLATAAQHGLHDLEAADDEGWLAVSAAEAIAKKHGRPRTERTSAELHQLVRELVAAFTEEGLEVVPTEVRMGTGVAPVPAGPTWGMAGGLAVALYTDSGWNLMVNSTRTAVHTIYAPATAAGAREVAQLVHGVLRGDLEDPFRRR
;
A
#
# COMPACT_ATOMS: atom_id res chain seq x y z
N MET A 1 -3.30 25.86 -22.08
CA MET A 1 -3.00 24.44 -22.37
C MET A 1 -3.08 23.72 -21.03
N THR A 2 -4.29 23.34 -20.65
CA THR A 2 -4.59 22.73 -19.34
C THR A 2 -4.12 21.29 -19.38
N ILE A 3 -3.11 20.96 -18.57
CA ILE A 3 -2.74 19.57 -18.32
C ILE A 3 -3.84 19.03 -17.40
N THR A 4 -4.93 18.53 -17.98
CA THR A 4 -5.88 17.70 -17.23
C THR A 4 -5.11 16.47 -16.81
N THR A 5 -4.61 16.48 -15.58
CA THR A 5 -3.84 15.37 -15.03
C THR A 5 -4.84 14.24 -14.78
N ASP A 6 -4.62 13.08 -15.40
CA ASP A 6 -5.47 11.90 -15.23
C ASP A 6 -5.66 11.57 -13.73
N SER A 7 -6.84 11.07 -13.36
CA SER A 7 -7.24 10.85 -11.96
C SER A 7 -6.26 9.95 -11.20
N ALA A 8 -5.66 8.94 -11.86
CA ALA A 8 -4.65 8.10 -11.22
C ALA A 8 -3.40 8.90 -10.82
N THR A 9 -2.95 9.80 -11.68
CA THR A 9 -1.80 10.68 -11.37
C THR A 9 -2.12 11.64 -10.22
N ARG A 10 -3.36 12.13 -10.14
CA ARG A 10 -3.82 12.97 -9.02
C ARG A 10 -3.80 12.19 -7.70
N ILE A 11 -4.29 10.95 -7.70
CA ILE A 11 -4.25 10.07 -6.53
C ILE A 11 -2.81 9.74 -6.11
N CYS A 12 -1.92 9.40 -7.05
CA CYS A 12 -0.51 9.12 -6.75
C CYS A 12 0.14 10.30 -6.01
N ARG A 13 -0.05 11.53 -6.50
CA ARG A 13 0.50 12.74 -5.84
C ARG A 13 0.01 12.92 -4.40
N ILE A 14 -1.20 12.49 -4.09
CA ILE A 14 -1.72 12.53 -2.71
C ILE A 14 -1.03 11.45 -1.87
N TYR A 15 -0.97 10.22 -2.37
CA TYR A 15 -0.35 9.10 -1.67
C TYR A 15 1.16 9.28 -1.44
N GLU A 16 1.90 9.88 -2.37
CA GLU A 16 3.33 10.22 -2.23
C GLU A 16 3.61 11.16 -1.05
N ARG A 17 2.62 11.95 -0.60
CA ARG A 17 2.74 12.82 0.58
C ARG A 17 2.65 12.05 1.90
N HIS A 18 2.24 10.78 1.87
CA HIS A 18 2.07 9.93 3.04
C HIS A 18 3.23 8.93 3.18
N THR A 19 3.47 8.45 4.39
CA THR A 19 4.53 7.47 4.70
C THR A 19 4.08 6.01 4.54
N ALA A 20 2.90 5.80 3.96
CA ALA A 20 2.32 4.49 3.69
C ALA A 20 2.60 4.04 2.25
N LEU A 21 2.51 2.74 2.00
CA LEU A 21 2.61 2.17 0.66
C LEU A 21 1.21 1.81 0.15
N TYR A 22 1.00 1.96 -1.16
CA TYR A 22 -0.31 1.76 -1.79
C TYR A 22 -0.17 0.82 -2.98
N ALA A 23 -0.93 -0.27 -2.97
CA ALA A 23 -0.97 -1.20 -4.09
C ALA A 23 -1.53 -0.53 -5.36
N PRO A 24 -1.08 -0.92 -6.56
CA PRO A 24 -1.61 -0.39 -7.82
C PRO A 24 -3.14 -0.49 -7.94
N SER A 25 -3.76 -1.57 -7.44
CA SER A 25 -5.22 -1.71 -7.41
C SER A 25 -5.90 -0.64 -6.55
N VAL A 26 -5.28 -0.24 -5.45
CA VAL A 26 -5.79 0.79 -4.52
C VAL A 26 -5.76 2.16 -5.18
N VAL A 27 -4.67 2.47 -5.90
CA VAL A 27 -4.58 3.69 -6.73
C VAL A 27 -5.67 3.70 -7.80
N THR A 28 -5.82 2.58 -8.52
CA THR A 28 -6.81 2.44 -9.60
C THR A 28 -8.23 2.63 -9.09
N GLU A 29 -8.57 2.01 -7.95
CA GLU A 29 -9.89 2.13 -7.37
C GLU A 29 -10.18 3.55 -6.86
N ALA A 30 -9.19 4.22 -6.24
CA ALA A 30 -9.33 5.60 -5.81
C ALA A 30 -9.49 6.56 -7.00
N ALA A 31 -8.80 6.31 -8.11
CA ALA A 31 -8.96 7.06 -9.34
C ALA A 31 -10.38 6.91 -9.92
N ALA A 32 -10.89 5.68 -9.97
CA ALA A 32 -12.26 5.42 -10.43
C ALA A 32 -13.33 6.08 -9.54
N LEU A 33 -13.10 6.14 -8.22
CA LEU A 33 -13.97 6.86 -7.30
C LEU A 33 -13.92 8.38 -7.54
N LEU A 34 -12.73 8.93 -7.79
CA LEU A 34 -12.57 10.34 -8.17
C LEU A 34 -13.30 10.64 -9.48
N ASP A 35 -13.16 9.81 -10.50
CA ASP A 35 -13.88 9.95 -11.77
C ASP A 35 -15.40 9.95 -11.56
N ALA A 36 -15.90 9.07 -10.69
CA ALA A 36 -17.32 9.04 -10.34
C ALA A 36 -17.78 10.34 -9.66
N TYR A 37 -17.00 10.89 -8.72
CA TYR A 37 -17.30 12.18 -8.09
C TYR A 37 -17.37 13.32 -9.11
N LEU A 38 -16.41 13.38 -10.03
CA LEU A 38 -16.37 14.39 -11.09
C LEU A 38 -17.54 14.25 -12.06
N ALA A 39 -17.88 13.01 -12.45
CA ALA A 39 -19.02 12.74 -13.32
C ALA A 39 -20.35 13.14 -12.68
N THR A 40 -20.55 12.82 -11.39
CA THR A 40 -21.74 13.26 -10.64
C THR A 40 -21.82 14.77 -10.53
N ALA A 41 -20.71 15.45 -10.20
CA ALA A 41 -20.70 16.91 -10.12
C ALA A 41 -21.05 17.56 -11.47
N ALA A 42 -20.51 17.04 -12.59
CA ALA A 42 -20.85 17.49 -13.93
C ALA A 42 -22.33 17.28 -14.28
N GLN A 43 -22.95 16.17 -13.87
CA GLN A 43 -24.40 15.94 -14.06
C GLN A 43 -25.27 17.00 -13.36
N HIS A 44 -24.76 17.62 -12.30
CA HIS A 44 -25.43 18.67 -11.54
C HIS A 44 -25.05 20.10 -11.96
N GLY A 45 -24.38 20.26 -13.11
CA GLY A 45 -24.00 21.57 -13.64
C GLY A 45 -22.76 22.19 -12.98
N LEU A 46 -22.08 21.44 -12.11
CA LEU A 46 -20.82 21.86 -11.48
C LEU A 46 -19.66 21.52 -12.43
N HIS A 47 -19.58 22.25 -13.55
CA HIS A 47 -18.57 22.05 -14.59
C HIS A 47 -17.27 22.81 -14.32
N ASP A 48 -17.33 23.88 -13.51
CA ASP A 48 -16.18 24.72 -13.14
C ASP A 48 -15.52 24.20 -11.86
N LEU A 49 -15.05 22.96 -11.92
CA LEU A 49 -14.32 22.32 -10.81
C LEU A 49 -12.82 22.63 -10.86
N GLU A 50 -12.34 23.54 -11.72
CA GLU A 50 -10.95 24.00 -11.67
C GLU A 50 -10.60 24.54 -10.28
N ALA A 51 -11.52 25.26 -9.62
CA ALA A 51 -11.37 25.69 -8.23
C ALA A 51 -11.36 24.53 -7.21
N ALA A 52 -12.07 23.43 -7.49
CA ALA A 52 -12.04 22.22 -6.65
C ALA A 52 -10.81 21.34 -6.93
N ASP A 53 -10.17 21.51 -8.09
CA ASP A 53 -8.91 20.86 -8.46
C ASP A 53 -7.71 21.58 -7.81
N ASP A 54 -7.74 22.91 -7.72
CA ASP A 54 -6.74 23.70 -6.98
C ASP A 54 -6.75 23.40 -5.48
N GLU A 55 -7.93 23.14 -4.90
CA GLU A 55 -8.04 22.70 -3.50
C GLU A 55 -7.80 21.20 -3.32
N GLY A 56 -8.07 20.37 -4.34
CA GLY A 56 -7.78 18.94 -4.37
C GLY A 56 -8.63 18.06 -3.44
N TRP A 57 -9.68 18.61 -2.81
CA TRP A 57 -10.42 17.94 -1.72
C TRP A 57 -11.14 16.66 -2.16
N LEU A 58 -11.66 16.60 -3.39
CA LEU A 58 -12.32 15.40 -3.92
C LEU A 58 -11.31 14.26 -4.11
N ALA A 59 -10.12 14.57 -4.61
CA ALA A 59 -9.06 13.60 -4.79
C ALA A 59 -8.56 13.08 -3.43
N VAL A 60 -8.39 13.97 -2.45
CA VAL A 60 -8.06 13.58 -1.06
C VAL A 60 -9.15 12.69 -0.48
N SER A 61 -10.43 13.06 -0.64
CA SER A 61 -11.56 12.28 -0.13
C SER A 61 -11.62 10.88 -0.75
N ALA A 62 -11.42 10.76 -2.07
CA ALA A 62 -11.38 9.47 -2.75
C ALA A 62 -10.19 8.62 -2.26
N ALA A 63 -9.00 9.22 -2.18
CA ALA A 63 -7.79 8.58 -1.70
C ALA A 63 -7.95 8.03 -0.27
N GLU A 64 -8.47 8.84 0.65
CA GLU A 64 -8.71 8.46 2.05
C GLU A 64 -9.80 7.39 2.19
N ALA A 65 -10.91 7.51 1.43
CA ALA A 65 -12.00 6.56 1.48
C ALA A 65 -11.53 5.15 1.06
N ILE A 66 -10.77 5.05 -0.03
CA ILE A 66 -10.26 3.78 -0.53
C ILE A 66 -9.11 3.25 0.36
N ALA A 67 -8.23 4.11 0.86
CA ALA A 67 -7.24 3.70 1.85
C ALA A 67 -7.91 3.12 3.11
N LYS A 68 -8.94 3.79 3.64
CA LYS A 68 -9.71 3.29 4.79
C LYS A 68 -10.42 1.97 4.50
N LYS A 69 -10.92 1.77 3.27
CA LYS A 69 -11.53 0.50 2.83
C LYS A 69 -10.55 -0.67 2.89
N HIS A 70 -9.30 -0.45 2.47
CA HIS A 70 -8.24 -1.48 2.42
C HIS A 70 -7.29 -1.48 3.63
N GLY A 71 -7.57 -0.65 4.63
CA GLY A 71 -6.83 -0.61 5.89
C GLY A 71 -7.31 -1.66 6.88
N ARG A 72 -7.62 -1.21 8.10
CA ARG A 72 -8.14 -2.08 9.17
C ARG A 72 -9.48 -2.72 8.76
N PRO A 73 -9.64 -4.05 8.84
CA PRO A 73 -10.90 -4.70 8.53
C PRO A 73 -11.99 -4.29 9.54
N ARG A 74 -13.26 -4.27 9.09
CA ARG A 74 -14.40 -3.92 9.94
C ARG A 74 -14.72 -5.00 10.99
N THR A 75 -14.41 -6.24 10.67
CA THR A 75 -14.54 -7.41 11.54
C THR A 75 -13.20 -8.10 11.61
N GLU A 76 -12.86 -8.65 12.77
CA GLU A 76 -11.62 -9.42 12.92
C GLU A 76 -11.63 -10.63 11.99
N ARG A 77 -10.49 -10.88 11.34
CA ARG A 77 -10.28 -12.11 10.57
C ARG A 77 -10.17 -13.29 11.53
N THR A 78 -10.70 -14.43 11.10
CA THR A 78 -10.46 -15.71 11.75
C THR A 78 -9.01 -16.15 11.56
N SER A 79 -8.52 -17.05 12.41
CA SER A 79 -7.19 -17.65 12.26
C SER A 79 -7.03 -18.38 10.92
N ALA A 80 -8.11 -18.97 10.39
CA ALA A 80 -8.09 -19.69 9.11
C ALA A 80 -7.86 -18.74 7.92
N GLU A 81 -8.59 -17.61 7.89
CA GLU A 81 -8.40 -16.56 6.88
C GLU A 81 -6.99 -15.97 6.97
N LEU A 82 -6.51 -15.70 8.19
CA LEU A 82 -5.17 -15.18 8.39
C LEU A 82 -4.09 -16.15 7.90
N HIS A 83 -4.19 -17.43 8.23
CA HIS A 83 -3.24 -18.44 7.75
C HIS A 83 -3.30 -18.61 6.23
N GLN A 84 -4.47 -18.48 5.60
CA GLN A 84 -4.56 -18.48 4.13
C GLN A 84 -3.81 -17.29 3.55
N LEU A 85 -4.05 -16.08 4.06
CA LEU A 85 -3.38 -14.87 3.56
C LEU A 85 -1.87 -14.90 3.74
N VAL A 86 -1.37 -15.46 4.85
CA VAL A 86 0.06 -15.68 5.06
C VAL A 86 0.63 -16.66 4.02
N ARG A 87 -0.08 -17.74 3.69
CA ARG A 87 0.35 -18.67 2.63
C ARG A 87 0.40 -18.00 1.26
N GLU A 88 -0.61 -17.21 0.91
CA GLU A 88 -0.63 -16.44 -0.34
C GLU A 88 0.53 -15.44 -0.39
N LEU A 89 0.85 -14.78 0.73
CA LEU A 89 1.97 -13.85 0.81
C LEU A 89 3.33 -14.55 0.64
N VAL A 90 3.54 -15.70 1.27
CA VAL A 90 4.76 -16.51 1.11
C VAL A 90 4.90 -17.00 -0.34
N ALA A 91 3.81 -17.45 -0.95
CA ALA A 91 3.79 -17.85 -2.36
C ALA A 91 4.15 -16.65 -3.26
N ALA A 92 3.53 -15.48 -3.03
CA ALA A 92 3.80 -14.27 -3.77
C ALA A 92 5.26 -13.79 -3.64
N PHE A 93 5.85 -13.83 -2.44
CA PHE A 93 7.28 -13.53 -2.28
C PHE A 93 8.15 -14.50 -3.09
N THR A 94 7.82 -15.79 -3.07
CA THR A 94 8.56 -16.81 -3.84
C THR A 94 8.41 -16.57 -5.35
N GLU A 95 7.21 -16.23 -5.83
CA GLU A 95 6.93 -15.88 -7.23
C GLU A 95 7.74 -14.65 -7.69
N GLU A 96 7.91 -13.66 -6.81
CA GLU A 96 8.73 -12.46 -7.05
C GLU A 96 10.25 -12.71 -6.91
N GLY A 97 10.67 -13.94 -6.58
CA GLY A 97 12.07 -14.32 -6.41
C GLY A 97 12.70 -13.84 -5.09
N LEU A 98 11.86 -13.51 -4.09
CA LEU A 98 12.28 -13.09 -2.77
C LEU A 98 12.46 -14.29 -1.84
N GLU A 99 13.57 -14.32 -1.10
CA GLU A 99 13.84 -15.37 -0.13
C GLU A 99 13.10 -15.08 1.19
N VAL A 100 12.23 -16.01 1.58
CA VAL A 100 11.52 -15.95 2.87
C VAL A 100 12.43 -16.48 3.98
N VAL A 101 12.60 -15.68 5.02
CA VAL A 101 13.51 -15.99 6.15
C VAL A 101 12.77 -15.97 7.48
N PRO A 102 13.33 -16.62 8.52
CA PRO A 102 12.82 -16.46 9.88
C PRO A 102 12.70 -14.98 10.27
N THR A 103 11.68 -14.67 11.06
CA THR A 103 11.44 -13.30 11.54
C THR A 103 11.08 -13.30 13.02
N GLU A 104 11.56 -12.28 13.72
CA GLU A 104 11.17 -11.98 15.09
C GLU A 104 9.87 -11.15 15.16
N VAL A 105 9.35 -10.69 14.02
CA VAL A 105 8.12 -9.93 13.94
C VAL A 105 6.93 -10.86 14.16
N ARG A 106 6.15 -10.60 15.21
CA ARG A 106 4.95 -11.38 15.54
C ARG A 106 3.94 -11.33 14.38
N MET A 107 3.47 -12.50 13.94
CA MET A 107 2.61 -12.67 12.76
C MET A 107 3.23 -12.11 11.46
N GLY A 108 4.56 -11.99 11.44
CA GLY A 108 5.33 -11.53 10.30
C GLY A 108 5.74 -12.67 9.38
N THR A 109 5.99 -12.32 8.12
CA THR A 109 6.76 -13.11 7.15
C THR A 109 8.00 -12.29 6.81
N GLY A 110 9.18 -12.82 7.15
CA GLY A 110 10.47 -12.16 6.91
C GLY A 110 10.94 -12.37 5.48
N VAL A 111 11.62 -11.37 4.93
CA VAL A 111 12.22 -11.40 3.59
C VAL A 111 13.68 -10.97 3.69
N ALA A 112 14.56 -11.73 3.06
CA ALA A 112 15.98 -11.43 3.01
C ALA A 112 16.27 -10.13 2.23
N PRO A 113 17.41 -9.46 2.50
CA PRO A 113 17.90 -8.42 1.60
C PRO A 113 18.13 -8.96 0.17
N VAL A 114 17.94 -8.10 -0.82
CA VAL A 114 18.26 -8.41 -2.23
C VAL A 114 19.65 -7.90 -2.59
N PRO A 115 20.37 -8.57 -3.53
CA PRO A 115 21.67 -8.10 -3.98
C PRO A 115 21.64 -6.66 -4.52
N ALA A 116 22.64 -5.86 -4.13
CA ALA A 116 22.77 -4.44 -4.49
C ALA A 116 21.63 -3.51 -4.01
N GLY A 117 20.70 -4.01 -3.18
CA GLY A 117 19.66 -3.20 -2.54
C GLY A 117 20.15 -2.48 -1.27
N PRO A 118 19.36 -1.52 -0.74
CA PRO A 118 19.63 -0.92 0.56
C PRO A 118 19.63 -1.95 1.69
N THR A 119 20.33 -1.63 2.79
CA THR A 119 20.33 -2.47 3.99
C THR A 119 19.26 -2.00 4.97
N TRP A 120 18.41 -2.91 5.41
CA TRP A 120 17.30 -2.62 6.31
C TRP A 120 17.55 -3.14 7.72
N GLY A 121 17.89 -2.23 8.64
CA GLY A 121 18.26 -2.58 10.02
C GLY A 121 19.49 -3.47 10.13
N MET A 122 19.66 -4.15 11.27
CA MET A 122 20.85 -4.96 11.56
C MET A 122 20.92 -6.27 10.76
N ALA A 123 19.76 -6.90 10.51
CA ALA A 123 19.66 -8.14 9.74
C ALA A 123 19.56 -7.89 8.22
N GLY A 124 19.45 -6.63 7.80
CA GLY A 124 19.39 -6.20 6.40
C GLY A 124 18.07 -6.47 5.67
N GLY A 125 17.12 -7.18 6.29
CA GLY A 125 15.86 -7.59 5.67
C GLY A 125 14.62 -6.85 6.17
N LEU A 126 13.50 -7.10 5.49
CA LEU A 126 12.18 -6.57 5.84
C LEU A 126 11.26 -7.70 6.32
N ALA A 127 10.15 -7.34 6.93
CA ALA A 127 9.09 -8.25 7.30
C ALA A 127 7.74 -7.62 7.00
N VAL A 128 6.82 -8.44 6.50
CA VAL A 128 5.41 -8.06 6.35
C VAL A 128 4.58 -8.80 7.38
N ALA A 129 3.88 -8.07 8.22
CA ALA A 129 2.96 -8.61 9.21
C ALA A 129 1.51 -8.37 8.82
N LEU A 130 0.67 -9.34 9.16
CA LEU A 130 -0.78 -9.21 9.06
C LEU A 130 -1.40 -9.69 10.38
N TYR A 131 -2.24 -8.87 10.99
CA TYR A 131 -2.98 -9.24 12.21
C TYR A 131 -4.46 -9.44 11.88
N THR A 132 -5.19 -10.06 12.80
CA THR A 132 -6.64 -10.32 12.66
C THR A 132 -7.42 -9.01 12.49
N ASP A 133 -6.95 -7.92 13.09
CA ASP A 133 -7.62 -6.64 13.19
C ASP A 133 -6.87 -5.49 12.51
N SER A 134 -5.95 -5.76 11.58
CA SER A 134 -5.20 -4.71 10.88
C SER A 134 -5.03 -4.97 9.38
N GLY A 135 -4.54 -3.97 8.65
CA GLY A 135 -4.07 -4.14 7.28
C GLY A 135 -2.71 -4.81 7.23
N TRP A 136 -2.12 -4.83 6.04
CA TRP A 136 -0.74 -5.26 5.84
C TRP A 136 0.22 -4.23 6.44
N ASN A 137 1.27 -4.68 7.13
CA ASN A 137 2.22 -3.83 7.82
C ASN A 137 3.65 -4.17 7.39
N LEU A 138 4.40 -3.19 6.91
CA LEU A 138 5.82 -3.29 6.60
C LEU A 138 6.66 -2.86 7.80
N MET A 139 7.68 -3.65 8.08
CA MET A 139 8.59 -3.49 9.22
C MET A 139 10.00 -3.89 8.79
N VAL A 140 11.03 -3.32 9.40
CA VAL A 140 12.35 -3.95 9.41
C VAL A 140 12.25 -5.30 10.11
N ASN A 141 12.98 -6.32 9.65
CA ASN A 141 12.98 -7.64 10.29
C ASN A 141 13.78 -7.63 11.61
N SER A 142 13.22 -6.98 12.62
CA SER A 142 13.78 -6.81 13.96
C SER A 142 12.67 -6.62 14.97
N THR A 143 12.92 -6.99 16.23
CA THR A 143 12.05 -6.56 17.33
C THR A 143 11.98 -5.04 17.44
N ARG A 144 10.79 -4.51 17.77
CA ARG A 144 10.51 -3.09 18.09
C ARG A 144 10.95 -2.07 17.02
N THR A 145 10.52 -2.27 15.78
CA THR A 145 10.73 -1.29 14.69
C THR A 145 9.49 -0.42 14.44
N ALA A 146 9.70 0.68 13.70
CA ALA A 146 8.62 1.43 13.08
C ALA A 146 7.78 0.54 12.16
N VAL A 147 6.48 0.84 12.10
CA VAL A 147 5.47 0.12 11.32
C VAL A 147 4.94 1.06 10.26
N HIS A 148 4.89 0.60 9.01
CA HIS A 148 4.30 1.33 7.89
C HIS A 148 3.16 0.52 7.29
N THR A 149 1.99 1.13 7.13
CA THR A 149 0.85 0.46 6.52
C THR A 149 1.10 0.26 5.02
N ILE A 150 0.79 -0.94 4.53
CA ILE A 150 0.60 -1.19 3.10
C ILE A 150 -0.91 -1.30 2.86
N TYR A 151 -1.47 -0.35 2.13
CA TYR A 151 -2.86 -0.40 1.68
C TYR A 151 -2.95 -1.29 0.45
N ALA A 152 -3.49 -2.49 0.65
CA ALA A 152 -3.75 -3.47 -0.40
C ALA A 152 -4.94 -4.34 0.01
N PRO A 153 -5.68 -4.92 -0.95
CA PRO A 153 -6.75 -5.88 -0.64
C PRO A 153 -6.22 -7.06 0.18
N ALA A 154 -7.01 -7.54 1.14
CA ALA A 154 -6.69 -8.74 1.89
C ALA A 154 -7.12 -10.00 1.12
N THR A 155 -6.49 -10.22 -0.04
CA THR A 155 -6.76 -11.31 -0.99
C THR A 155 -5.45 -11.85 -1.55
N ALA A 156 -5.50 -12.97 -2.29
CA ALA A 156 -4.33 -13.50 -3.00
C ALA A 156 -3.74 -12.50 -4.03
N ALA A 157 -4.60 -11.73 -4.71
CA ALA A 157 -4.13 -10.69 -5.63
C ALA A 157 -3.43 -9.55 -4.88
N GLY A 158 -4.00 -9.09 -3.76
CA GLY A 158 -3.36 -8.06 -2.93
C GLY A 158 -2.04 -8.54 -2.30
N ALA A 159 -1.92 -9.83 -1.97
CA ALA A 159 -0.65 -10.41 -1.50
C ALA A 159 0.46 -10.31 -2.56
N ARG A 160 0.14 -10.45 -3.86
CA ARG A 160 1.10 -10.23 -4.96
C ARG A 160 1.53 -8.78 -5.06
N GLU A 161 0.59 -7.85 -4.98
CA GLU A 161 0.92 -6.42 -5.00
C GLU A 161 1.77 -6.01 -3.79
N VAL A 162 1.48 -6.58 -2.60
CA VAL A 162 2.32 -6.43 -1.42
C VAL A 162 3.73 -6.96 -1.67
N ALA A 163 3.88 -8.14 -2.27
CA ALA A 163 5.19 -8.69 -2.59
C ALA A 163 5.98 -7.79 -3.57
N GLN A 164 5.32 -7.25 -4.58
CA GLN A 164 5.91 -6.32 -5.55
C GLN A 164 6.37 -5.01 -4.90
N LEU A 165 5.54 -4.44 -4.02
CA LEU A 165 5.92 -3.24 -3.26
C LEU A 165 7.13 -3.50 -2.36
N VAL A 166 7.15 -4.62 -1.64
CA VAL A 166 8.29 -5.02 -0.80
C VAL A 166 9.54 -5.21 -1.63
N HIS A 167 9.44 -5.86 -2.79
CA HIS A 167 10.56 -6.02 -3.72
C HIS A 167 11.11 -4.66 -4.18
N GLY A 168 10.22 -3.73 -4.57
CA GLY A 168 10.61 -2.38 -4.96
C GLY A 168 11.33 -1.62 -3.85
N VAL A 169 10.87 -1.73 -2.59
CA VAL A 169 11.58 -1.17 -1.42
C VAL A 169 12.95 -1.85 -1.25
N LEU A 170 13.01 -3.19 -1.28
CA LEU A 170 14.26 -3.93 -1.11
C LEU A 170 15.31 -3.59 -2.17
N ARG A 171 14.91 -3.28 -3.41
CA ARG A 171 15.81 -2.84 -4.49
C ARG A 171 16.19 -1.36 -4.42
N GLY A 172 15.45 -0.57 -3.66
CA GLY A 172 15.58 0.90 -3.65
C GLY A 172 14.91 1.60 -4.82
N ASP A 173 14.00 0.91 -5.53
CA ASP A 173 13.20 1.47 -6.62
C ASP A 173 12.04 2.34 -6.08
N LEU A 174 11.62 2.09 -4.85
CA LEU A 174 10.65 2.91 -4.10
C LEU A 174 11.35 3.73 -3.01
N GLU A 175 10.76 4.88 -2.67
CA GLU A 175 11.27 5.71 -1.56
C GLU A 175 11.32 4.90 -0.26
N ASP A 176 12.38 5.13 0.53
CA ASP A 176 12.54 4.53 1.85
C ASP A 176 11.37 4.92 2.76
N PRO A 177 10.49 3.97 3.14
CA PRO A 177 9.32 4.28 3.96
C PRO A 177 9.72 4.67 5.39
N PHE A 178 10.90 4.25 5.87
CA PHE A 178 11.41 4.49 7.22
C PHE A 178 12.22 5.80 7.34
N ARG A 179 12.45 6.51 6.22
CA ARG A 179 13.17 7.78 6.22
C ARG A 179 12.37 8.83 7.00
N ARG A 180 13.01 9.49 7.96
CA ARG A 180 12.41 10.65 8.65
C ARG A 180 12.30 11.82 7.65
N ARG A 181 11.08 12.29 7.43
CA ARG A 181 10.78 13.54 6.68
C ARG A 181 10.93 14.75 7.60
#